data_AF-A0A927R7M0-F1
#
_entry.id   AF-A0A927R7M0-F1
#
_cell.length_a   1.000
_cell.length_b   1.000
_cell.length_c   1.000
_cell.angle_alpha   90.00
_cell.angle_beta   90.00
_cell.angle_gamma   90.00
#
_symmetry.space_group_name_H-M   'P 1'
#
loop_
_entity.id
_entity.type
_entity.pdbx_description
1 polymer ?
#
loop_
_entity_poly.entity_id
_entity_poly.type
_entity_poly.pdbx_seq_one_letter_code
_entity_poly.pdbx_strand_id
1 'polypeptide(L)'
;MGEARHFVGELGELRNEIFRHLVEHEGYRSFAIESDCLMGLVVDDNITTGAGTLDGVLERGFSNNFGTAPGNRDLVRWMRAYNQEHDQKLRFCAWCSSDSGRVQRQSATSSGWTP
;
A
#
# COMPACT_ATOMS: atom_id res chain seq x y z
N MET A 1 -11.56 14.53 -25.79
CA MET A 1 -10.42 14.86 -24.89
C MET A 1 -10.76 14.46 -23.45
N GLY A 2 -10.80 13.16 -23.17
CA GLY A 2 -10.84 12.57 -21.81
C GLY A 2 -9.89 11.38 -21.66
N GLU A 3 -9.23 11.01 -22.75
CA GLU A 3 -8.50 9.75 -22.93
C GLU A 3 -7.29 9.61 -22.00
N ALA A 4 -6.56 10.69 -21.71
CA ALA A 4 -5.40 10.63 -20.81
C ALA A 4 -5.76 10.31 -19.35
N ARG A 5 -6.94 10.74 -18.86
CA ARG A 5 -7.38 10.43 -17.49
C ARG A 5 -7.94 9.01 -17.38
N HIS A 6 -8.59 8.51 -18.42
CA HIS A 6 -8.99 7.10 -18.52
C HIS A 6 -7.77 6.19 -18.47
N PHE A 7 -6.69 6.52 -19.20
CA PHE A 7 -5.46 5.75 -19.22
C PHE A 7 -4.77 5.68 -17.84
N VAL A 8 -4.80 6.76 -17.05
CA VAL A 8 -4.28 6.76 -15.67
C VAL A 8 -5.12 5.89 -14.73
N GLY A 9 -6.43 5.79 -14.96
CA GLY A 9 -7.32 4.86 -14.25
C GLY A 9 -7.02 3.40 -14.60
N GLU A 10 -7.00 3.07 -15.88
CA GLU A 10 -6.71 1.73 -16.41
C GLU A 10 -5.31 1.24 -15.99
N LEU A 11 -4.31 2.13 -15.99
CA LEU A 11 -2.97 1.80 -15.50
C LEU A 11 -2.98 1.44 -14.02
N GLY A 12 -3.84 2.08 -13.22
CA GLY A 12 -4.00 1.79 -11.81
C GLY A 12 -4.65 0.43 -11.54
N GLU A 13 -5.61 0.04 -12.37
CA GLU A 13 -6.29 -1.26 -12.31
C GLU A 13 -5.34 -2.39 -12.71
N LEU A 14 -4.65 -2.27 -13.85
CA LEU A 14 -3.66 -3.25 -14.30
C LEU A 14 -2.53 -3.44 -13.28
N ARG A 15 -2.03 -2.34 -12.70
CA ARG A 15 -1.03 -2.37 -11.64
C ARG A 15 -1.50 -3.13 -10.41
N ASN A 16 -2.80 -3.06 -10.08
CA ASN A 16 -3.37 -3.84 -8.99
C ASN A 16 -3.48 -5.32 -9.35
N GLU A 17 -3.94 -5.66 -10.56
CA GLU A 17 -4.03 -7.05 -11.03
C GLU A 17 -2.68 -7.75 -11.00
N ILE A 18 -1.64 -7.09 -11.52
CA ILE A 18 -0.27 -7.59 -11.46
C ILE A 18 0.15 -7.83 -10.00
N PHE A 19 -0.10 -6.88 -9.11
CA PHE A 19 0.28 -7.04 -7.71
C PHE A 19 -0.45 -8.21 -7.03
N ARG A 20 -1.76 -8.39 -7.28
CA ARG A 20 -2.52 -9.54 -6.76
C ARG A 20 -1.93 -10.86 -7.23
N HIS A 21 -1.62 -10.96 -8.52
CA HIS A 21 -0.97 -12.14 -9.08
C HIS A 21 0.37 -12.45 -8.40
N LEU A 22 1.21 -11.44 -8.20
CA LEU A 22 2.50 -11.60 -7.50
C LEU A 22 2.33 -12.03 -6.03
N VAL A 23 1.29 -11.55 -5.35
CA VAL A 23 0.99 -11.96 -3.97
C VAL A 23 0.55 -13.42 -3.91
N GLU A 24 -0.36 -13.81 -4.82
CA GLU A 24 -1.01 -15.13 -4.83
C GLU A 24 -0.09 -16.24 -5.34
N HIS A 25 0.77 -15.95 -6.32
CA HIS A 25 1.59 -16.97 -6.99
C HIS A 25 3.08 -16.88 -6.69
N GLU A 26 3.61 -15.66 -6.48
CA GLU A 26 5.06 -15.42 -6.41
C GLU A 26 5.54 -15.06 -4.99
N GLY A 27 4.66 -15.07 -3.99
CA GLY A 27 5.02 -14.85 -2.59
C GLY A 27 5.32 -13.39 -2.21
N TYR A 28 4.94 -12.42 -3.05
CA TYR A 28 5.12 -11.00 -2.70
C TYR A 28 4.24 -10.59 -1.52
N ARG A 29 4.74 -9.70 -0.66
CA ARG A 29 4.05 -9.28 0.57
C ARG A 29 4.03 -7.77 0.81
N SER A 30 4.59 -6.98 -0.09
CA SER A 30 4.71 -5.53 0.10
C SER A 30 4.35 -4.79 -1.17
N PHE A 31 3.56 -3.72 -1.02
CA PHE A 31 3.27 -2.77 -2.07
C PHE A 31 3.97 -1.45 -1.77
N ALA A 32 4.64 -0.86 -2.78
CA ALA A 32 5.31 0.42 -2.67
C ALA A 32 4.80 1.39 -3.74
N ILE A 33 4.48 2.63 -3.34
CA ILE A 33 4.10 3.71 -4.24
C ILE A 33 4.86 4.99 -3.91
N GLU A 34 5.18 5.79 -4.93
CA GLU A 34 5.74 7.12 -4.73
C GLU A 34 4.66 8.08 -4.21
N SER A 35 4.73 8.41 -2.92
CA SER A 35 3.80 9.26 -2.16
C SER A 35 4.51 9.72 -0.87
N ASP A 36 3.93 10.64 -0.12
CA ASP A 36 4.45 11.02 1.20
C ASP A 36 4.59 9.79 2.12
N CYS A 37 5.82 9.56 2.63
CA CYS A 37 6.18 8.36 3.37
C CYS A 37 5.51 8.27 4.75
N LEU A 38 5.24 9.42 5.40
CA LEU A 38 4.54 9.48 6.68
C LEU A 38 3.04 9.22 6.48
N MET A 39 2.46 9.76 5.41
CA MET A 39 1.05 9.49 5.08
C MET A 39 0.82 8.00 4.80
N GLY A 40 1.77 7.33 4.13
CA GLY A 40 1.67 5.88 3.86
C GLY A 40 1.57 5.00 5.13
N LEU A 41 2.03 5.49 6.29
CA LEU A 41 1.86 4.77 7.56
C LEU A 41 0.39 4.61 7.95
N VAL A 42 -0.45 5.58 7.61
CA VAL A 42 -1.91 5.55 7.87
C VAL A 42 -2.57 4.42 7.08
N VAL A 43 -2.12 4.20 5.84
CA VAL A 43 -2.62 3.11 5.00
C VAL A 43 -2.15 1.76 5.54
N ASP A 44 -0.86 1.63 5.89
CA ASP A 44 -0.33 0.38 6.43
C ASP A 44 -0.99 -0.03 7.76
N ASP A 45 -1.22 0.93 8.66
CA ASP A 45 -1.95 0.67 9.91
C ASP A 45 -3.38 0.21 9.62
N ASN A 46 -4.08 0.87 8.69
CA ASN A 46 -5.44 0.46 8.32
C ASN A 46 -5.52 -0.98 7.79
N ILE A 47 -4.61 -1.37 6.89
CA ILE A 47 -4.66 -2.71 6.30
C ILE A 47 -4.18 -3.79 7.27
N THR A 48 -3.39 -3.46 8.28
CA THR A 48 -2.83 -4.44 9.24
C THR A 48 -3.69 -4.58 10.50
N THR A 49 -4.23 -3.48 11.03
CA THR A 49 -4.98 -3.45 12.28
C THR A 49 -6.47 -3.19 12.09
N GLY A 50 -6.86 -2.65 10.92
CA GLY A 50 -8.23 -2.20 10.66
C GLY A 50 -8.56 -0.80 11.20
N ALA A 51 -7.56 -0.06 11.70
CA ALA A 51 -7.74 1.26 12.30
C ALA A 51 -8.29 2.29 11.29
N GLY A 52 -9.36 2.99 11.69
CA GLY A 52 -9.98 4.04 10.86
C GLY A 52 -10.91 3.52 9.75
N THR A 53 -11.60 4.46 9.10
CA THR A 53 -12.49 4.20 7.96
C THR A 53 -11.70 4.25 6.66
N LEU A 54 -12.14 3.49 5.64
CA LEU A 54 -11.50 3.51 4.32
C LEU A 54 -11.45 4.93 3.74
N ASP A 55 -12.54 5.69 3.84
CA ASP A 55 -12.59 7.07 3.32
C ASP A 55 -11.58 7.99 4.03
N GLY A 56 -11.50 7.92 5.36
CA GLY A 56 -10.53 8.73 6.11
C GLY A 56 -9.08 8.33 5.86
N VAL A 57 -8.83 7.05 5.57
CA VAL A 57 -7.49 6.54 5.21
C VAL A 57 -7.11 6.98 3.80
N LEU A 58 -8.05 7.00 2.86
CA LEU A 58 -7.78 7.51 1.51
C LEU A 58 -7.51 9.01 1.52
N GLU A 59 -8.23 9.77 2.35
CA GLU A 59 -8.04 11.20 2.50
C GLU A 59 -6.67 11.55 3.12
N ARG A 60 -6.24 10.82 4.16
CA ARG A 60 -5.04 11.15 4.95
C ARG A 60 -3.80 10.31 4.64
N GLY A 61 -3.97 9.23 3.89
CA GLY A 61 -2.92 8.23 3.66
C GLY A 61 -2.13 8.45 2.37
N PHE A 62 -2.52 9.43 1.56
CA PHE A 62 -1.97 9.68 0.23
C PHE A 62 -1.72 11.16 0.01
N SER A 63 -0.57 11.49 -0.59
CA SER A 63 -0.32 12.84 -1.11
C SER A 63 -0.86 12.98 -2.54
N ASN A 64 -0.83 14.20 -3.09
CA ASN A 64 -1.13 14.48 -4.51
C ASN A 64 -2.50 13.98 -4.98
N ASN A 65 -3.49 13.95 -4.08
CA ASN A 65 -4.84 13.46 -4.37
C ASN A 65 -4.90 11.98 -4.80
N PHE A 66 -3.87 11.18 -4.53
CA PHE A 66 -3.84 9.76 -4.91
C PHE A 66 -4.93 8.94 -4.21
N GLY A 67 -5.46 9.42 -3.08
CA GLY A 67 -6.62 8.84 -2.40
C GLY A 67 -7.91 8.89 -3.21
N THR A 68 -8.04 9.81 -4.19
CA THR A 68 -9.23 9.90 -5.04
C THR A 68 -9.16 8.98 -6.26
N ALA A 69 -8.02 8.35 -6.52
CA ALA A 69 -7.87 7.43 -7.65
C ALA A 69 -8.62 6.11 -7.34
N PRO A 70 -9.58 5.67 -8.17
CA PRO A 70 -10.35 4.44 -7.94
C PRO A 70 -9.46 3.21 -7.72
N GLY A 71 -8.41 3.06 -8.52
CA GLY A 71 -7.44 1.97 -8.36
C GLY A 71 -6.76 1.94 -6.98
N ASN A 72 -6.44 3.08 -6.37
CA ASN A 72 -5.82 3.09 -5.04
C ASN A 72 -6.83 2.73 -3.95
N ARG A 73 -8.09 3.19 -4.08
CA ARG A 73 -9.18 2.76 -3.20
C ARG A 73 -9.39 1.25 -3.25
N ASP A 74 -9.44 0.69 -4.45
CA ASP A 74 -9.65 -0.74 -4.63
C ASP A 74 -8.47 -1.58 -4.15
N LEU A 75 -7.25 -1.07 -4.31
CA LEU A 75 -6.06 -1.71 -3.77
C LEU A 75 -6.11 -1.77 -2.25
N VAL A 76 -6.32 -0.65 -1.56
CA VAL A 76 -6.35 -0.60 -0.09
C VAL A 76 -7.47 -1.49 0.46
N ARG A 77 -8.65 -1.43 -0.15
CA ARG A 77 -9.78 -2.30 0.21
C ARG A 77 -9.42 -3.78 0.08
N TRP A 78 -8.82 -4.18 -1.05
CA TRP A 78 -8.42 -5.57 -1.28
C TRP A 78 -7.31 -6.01 -0.32
N MET A 79 -6.27 -5.20 -0.11
CA MET A 79 -5.18 -5.53 0.82
C MET A 79 -5.69 -5.74 2.25
N ARG A 80 -6.67 -4.93 2.69
CA ARG A 80 -7.32 -5.10 4.00
C ARG A 80 -8.09 -6.42 4.08
N ALA A 81 -8.89 -6.75 3.07
CA ALA A 81 -9.64 -8.01 3.03
C ALA A 81 -8.69 -9.22 3.04
N TYR A 82 -7.64 -9.20 2.22
CA TYR A 82 -6.60 -10.22 2.21
C TYR A 82 -5.96 -10.38 3.60
N ASN A 83 -5.59 -9.27 4.24
CA ASN A 83 -5.00 -9.33 5.58
C ASN A 83 -5.95 -9.87 6.67
N GLN A 84 -7.27 -9.84 6.48
CA GLN A 84 -8.20 -10.44 7.43
C GLN A 84 -8.22 -11.97 7.35
N GLU A 85 -7.92 -12.53 6.17
CA GLU A 85 -8.04 -13.97 5.89
C GLU A 85 -6.70 -14.71 5.95
N HIS A 86 -5.56 -13.99 5.92
CA HIS A 86 -4.23 -14.59 5.82
C HIS A 86 -3.35 -14.26 7.02
N ASP A 87 -2.58 -15.23 7.54
CA ASP A 87 -1.64 -15.00 8.64
C ASP A 87 -0.44 -14.12 8.23
N GLN A 88 0.06 -14.32 7.00
CA GLN A 88 1.11 -13.49 6.42
C GLN A 88 0.51 -12.21 5.86
N LYS A 89 0.60 -11.13 6.64
CA LYS A 89 0.01 -9.83 6.29
C LYS A 89 0.81 -9.12 5.20
N LEU A 90 0.09 -8.54 4.24
CA LEU A 90 0.59 -7.56 3.30
C LEU A 90 0.96 -6.25 3.99
N ARG A 91 2.01 -5.59 3.50
CA ARG A 91 2.49 -4.29 3.96
C ARG A 91 2.34 -3.22 2.88
N PHE A 92 2.05 -2.00 3.32
CA PHE A 92 2.00 -0.82 2.47
C PHE A 92 3.15 0.13 2.82
N CYS A 93 3.88 0.55 1.79
CA CYS A 93 4.97 1.50 1.90
C CYS A 93 4.75 2.67 0.95
N ALA A 94 4.88 3.90 1.43
CA ALA A 94 4.99 5.07 0.58
C ALA A 94 6.45 5.56 0.57
N TRP A 95 6.97 5.87 -0.61
CA TRP A 95 8.30 6.42 -0.80
C TRP A 95 8.21 7.88 -1.23
N CYS A 96 8.84 8.78 -0.47
CA CYS A 96 9.03 10.17 -0.88
C CYS A 96 10.42 10.31 -1.51
N SER A 97 10.54 10.96 -2.65
CA SER A 97 11.82 11.16 -3.36
C SER A 97 12.85 11.96 -2.55
N SER A 98 12.38 12.76 -1.59
CA SER A 98 13.22 13.42 -0.59
C SER A 98 13.30 12.57 0.69
N ASP A 99 13.97 11.42 0.65
CA ASP A 99 14.32 10.73 1.91
C ASP A 99 15.84 10.62 2.06
N SER A 100 16.39 11.61 2.75
CA SER A 100 17.63 11.53 3.51
C SER A 100 17.32 11.13 4.96
N GLY A 101 16.68 9.99 5.19
CA GLY A 101 16.71 9.29 6.47
C GLY A 101 15.36 8.97 7.12
N ARG A 102 15.10 7.65 7.13
CA ARG A 102 14.63 6.85 8.27
C ARG A 102 13.12 6.64 8.39
N VAL A 103 12.56 5.79 7.53
CA VAL A 103 11.40 4.96 7.88
C VAL A 103 11.88 3.60 8.39
N GLN A 104 12.17 3.52 9.71
CA GLN A 104 12.27 2.23 10.40
C GLN A 104 10.93 1.92 11.04
N ARG A 105 10.19 0.96 10.47
CA ARG A 105 9.13 0.29 11.22
C ARG A 105 9.78 -0.79 12.06
N GLN A 106 9.94 -0.52 13.35
CA GLN A 106 10.42 -1.52 14.31
C GLN A 106 9.33 -2.58 14.50
N SER A 107 9.63 -3.81 14.08
CA SER A 107 9.10 -5.00 14.72
C SER A 107 10.29 -5.89 15.05
N ALA A 108 10.77 -5.74 16.29
CA ALA A 108 11.77 -6.62 16.86
C ALA A 108 11.13 -7.99 17.12
N THR A 109 11.64 -9.01 16.46
CA THR A 109 11.88 -10.31 17.10
C THR A 109 13.19 -10.86 16.55
N SER A 110 14.16 -10.96 17.45
CA SER A 110 15.50 -11.47 17.25
C SER A 110 15.53 -12.99 17.05
N SER A 111 16.15 -13.44 15.97
CA SER A 111 16.89 -14.72 15.90
C SER A 111 17.78 -14.61 14.66
N GLY A 112 19.06 -14.27 14.79
CA GLY A 112 20.08 -15.18 15.30
C GLY A 112 20.89 -15.67 14.09
N TRP A 113 21.81 -14.85 13.59
CA TRP A 113 22.74 -15.21 12.52
C TRP A 113 24.14 -15.30 13.12
N THR A 114 24.76 -16.47 12.98
CA THR A 114 26.18 -16.72 13.30
C THR A 114 26.87 -17.07 11.97
N PRO A 115 28.15 -16.69 11.82
CA PRO A 115 28.73 -16.21 10.56
C PRO A 115 28.98 -17.27 9.48
#